data_AF-A0A2U1TEK1-F1
#
_entry.id   AF-A0A2U1TEK1-F1
#
_cell.length_a   1.000
_cell.length_b   1.000
_cell.length_c   1.000
_cell.angle_alpha   90.00
_cell.angle_beta   90.00
_cell.angle_gamma   90.00
#
_symmetry.space_group_name_H-M   'P 1'
#
loop_
_entity.id
_entity.type
_entity.pdbx_description
1 polymer ?
#
loop_
_entity_poly.entity_id
_entity_poly.type
_entity_poly.pdbx_seq_one_letter_code
_entity_poly.pdbx_strand_id
1 'polypeptide(L)'
;MVSMNDRDQRPMAFRATAYLRTSWWSRREVRAFRYDALWADGRVDRDIDLVKVMYQGAPPDFATTSKAMHDGCPDVGIGPWIEYATCNNIPGPL
;
A
#
# COMPACT_ATOMS: atom_id res chain seq x y z
N MET A 1 -16.79 -23.53 -13.41
CA MET A 1 -15.44 -22.91 -13.34
C MET A 1 -15.65 -21.43 -13.59
N VAL A 2 -15.69 -20.61 -12.53
CA VAL A 2 -15.90 -19.15 -12.68
C VAL A 2 -14.59 -18.58 -13.21
N SER A 3 -14.66 -17.90 -14.36
CA SER A 3 -13.51 -17.20 -14.93
C SER A 3 -13.22 -15.99 -14.02
N MET A 4 -12.18 -16.09 -13.18
CA MET A 4 -11.67 -14.98 -12.39
C MET A 4 -11.19 -13.91 -13.37
N ASN A 5 -11.79 -12.73 -13.30
CA ASN A 5 -11.44 -11.61 -14.16
C ASN A 5 -10.01 -11.17 -13.79
N ASP A 6 -9.19 -10.73 -14.74
CA ASP A 6 -7.80 -10.30 -14.47
C ASP A 6 -7.71 -9.16 -13.42
N ARG A 7 -8.82 -8.44 -13.22
CA ARG A 7 -9.00 -7.42 -12.17
C ARG A 7 -9.07 -8.01 -10.76
N ASP A 8 -9.55 -9.24 -10.60
CA ASP A 8 -9.63 -9.93 -9.31
C ASP A 8 -8.23 -10.40 -8.85
N GLN A 9 -7.24 -10.41 -9.76
CA GLN A 9 -5.86 -10.79 -9.46
C GLN A 9 -4.98 -9.60 -9.03
N ARG A 10 -5.50 -8.37 -9.04
CA ARG A 10 -4.75 -7.18 -8.63
C ARG A 10 -5.36 -6.53 -7.40
N PRO A 11 -4.54 -5.99 -6.48
CA PRO A 11 -5.06 -5.16 -5.41
C PRO A 11 -5.78 -3.94 -5.98
N MET A 12 -6.90 -3.60 -5.36
CA MET A 12 -7.68 -2.40 -5.66
C MET A 12 -7.09 -1.17 -4.98
N ALA A 13 -6.56 -1.31 -3.76
CA ALA A 13 -5.99 -0.22 -3.00
C ALA A 13 -4.88 -0.68 -2.05
N PHE A 14 -4.07 0.27 -1.62
CA PHE A 14 -3.01 0.07 -0.65
C PHE A 14 -3.09 1.12 0.46
N ARG A 15 -2.55 0.81 1.63
CA ARG A 15 -2.30 1.82 2.66
C ARG A 15 -0.95 1.62 3.30
N ALA A 16 -0.40 2.71 3.83
CA ALA A 16 0.81 2.66 4.63
C ALA A 16 0.48 2.84 6.12
N THR A 17 1.20 2.11 6.98
CA THR A 17 1.25 2.37 8.42
C THR A 17 2.65 2.86 8.77
N ALA A 18 2.76 4.12 9.17
CA ALA A 18 4.01 4.73 9.58
C ALA A 18 4.39 4.32 11.01
N TYR A 19 5.67 4.06 11.22
CA TYR A 19 6.25 3.82 12.53
C TYR A 19 7.67 4.37 12.60
N LEU A 20 8.13 4.67 13.81
CA LEU A 20 9.52 5.05 14.05
C LEU A 20 10.36 3.80 14.24
N ARG A 21 11.53 3.77 13.61
CA ARG A 21 12.56 2.78 13.90
C ARG A 21 13.91 3.44 14.04
N THR A 22 14.79 2.84 14.84
CA THR A 22 16.18 3.29 14.92
C THR A 22 16.95 2.80 13.70
N SER A 23 17.52 3.74 12.94
CA SER A 23 18.49 3.42 11.89
C SER A 23 19.78 2.90 12.53
N TRP A 24 20.23 1.71 12.13
CA TRP A 24 21.46 1.12 12.65
C TRP A 24 22.71 1.96 12.32
N TRP A 25 22.73 2.57 11.14
CA TRP A 25 23.89 3.31 10.64
C TRP A 25 24.07 4.68 11.30
N SER A 26 22.99 5.41 11.48
CA SER A 26 23.03 6.78 12.04
C SER A 26 22.60 6.86 13.50
N ARG A 27 22.09 5.75 14.08
CA ARG A 27 21.46 5.69 15.41
C ARG A 27 20.34 6.72 15.62
N ARG A 28 19.78 7.26 14.54
CA ARG A 28 18.67 8.21 14.57
C ARG A 28 17.35 7.50 14.33
N GLU A 29 16.28 8.03 14.90
CA GLU A 29 14.93 7.62 14.55
C GLU A 29 14.64 8.02 13.11
N VAL A 30 14.15 7.07 12.33
CA VAL A 30 13.71 7.27 10.96
C VAL A 30 12.29 6.73 10.83
N ARG A 31 11.48 7.44 10.04
CA ARG A 31 10.14 7.01 9.68
C ARG A 31 10.24 5.84 8.70
N ALA A 32 9.53 4.76 9.01
CA ALA A 32 9.42 3.56 8.19
C ALA A 32 7.94 3.21 8.00
N PHE A 33 7.65 2.32 7.04
CA PHE A 33 6.28 1.99 6.65
C PHE A 33 6.09 0.48 6.54
N ARG A 34 4.94 0.01 7.00
CA ARG A 34 4.34 -1.27 6.60
C ARG A 34 3.21 -1.01 5.63
N TYR A 35 2.91 -1.99 4.77
CA TYR A 35 1.88 -1.83 3.75
C TYR A 35 0.83 -2.93 3.86
N ASP A 36 -0.42 -2.54 3.66
CA ASP A 36 -1.52 -3.49 3.49
C ASP A 36 -2.08 -3.35 2.07
N ALA A 37 -2.61 -4.42 1.53
CA ALA A 37 -3.30 -4.46 0.24
C ALA A 37 -4.77 -4.85 0.43
N LEU A 38 -5.66 -4.08 -0.17
CA LEU A 38 -7.09 -4.38 -0.28
C LEU A 38 -7.36 -4.94 -1.66
N TRP A 39 -7.95 -6.13 -1.70
CA TRP A 39 -8.28 -6.87 -2.92
C TRP A 39 -9.74 -6.61 -3.32
N ALA A 40 -10.07 -6.86 -4.58
CA ALA A 40 -11.42 -6.63 -5.12
C ALA A 40 -12.50 -7.51 -4.44
N ASP A 41 -12.11 -8.65 -3.87
CA ASP A 41 -12.98 -9.54 -3.09
C ASP A 41 -13.18 -9.07 -1.62
N GLY A 42 -12.61 -7.92 -1.24
CA GLY A 42 -12.65 -7.38 0.11
C GLY A 42 -11.61 -7.95 1.06
N ARG A 43 -10.79 -8.91 0.62
CA ARG A 43 -9.68 -9.44 1.43
C ARG A 43 -8.66 -8.34 1.69
N VAL A 44 -8.08 -8.36 2.90
CA VAL A 44 -6.95 -7.50 3.26
C VAL A 44 -5.75 -8.35 3.59
N ASP A 45 -4.70 -8.21 2.80
CA ASP A 45 -3.38 -8.73 3.16
C ASP A 45 -2.60 -7.66 3.90
N ARG A 46 -1.97 -8.05 5.02
CA ARG A 46 -1.23 -7.14 5.90
C ARG A 46 0.27 -7.38 5.82
N ASP A 47 1.02 -6.31 6.05
CA ASP A 47 2.50 -6.32 6.06
C ASP A 47 3.10 -6.94 4.79
N ILE A 48 2.54 -6.55 3.63
CA ILE A 48 2.97 -7.06 2.33
C ILE A 48 4.30 -6.45 1.89
N ASP A 49 5.04 -7.20 1.06
CA ASP A 49 6.11 -6.63 0.27
C ASP A 49 5.51 -5.83 -0.89
N LEU A 50 5.45 -4.50 -0.72
CA LEU A 50 4.82 -3.60 -1.67
C LEU A 50 5.42 -3.71 -3.08
N VAL A 51 6.74 -3.84 -3.19
CA VAL A 51 7.42 -3.95 -4.48
C VAL A 51 7.00 -5.26 -5.13
N LYS A 52 7.08 -6.38 -4.41
CA LYS A 52 6.70 -7.69 -4.96
C LYS A 52 5.25 -7.73 -5.45
N VAL A 53 4.33 -7.07 -4.73
CA VAL A 53 2.90 -7.06 -5.08
C VAL A 53 2.61 -6.14 -6.27
N MET A 54 3.23 -4.97 -6.35
CA MET A 54 2.94 -3.99 -7.40
C MET A 54 3.75 -4.20 -8.69
N TYR A 55 4.97 -4.73 -8.61
CA TYR A 55 5.85 -4.88 -9.78
C TYR A 55 5.46 -6.05 -10.71
N GLN A 56 4.39 -6.79 -10.41
CA GLN A 56 3.80 -7.81 -11.29
C GLN A 56 2.97 -7.23 -12.45
N GLY A 57 3.35 -6.07 -13.02
CA GLY A 57 2.78 -5.65 -14.30
C GLY A 57 2.74 -4.15 -14.67
N ALA A 58 3.03 -3.21 -13.76
CA ALA A 58 2.99 -1.78 -14.11
C ALA A 58 3.92 -0.90 -13.22
N PRO A 59 5.19 -0.69 -13.62
CA PRO A 59 6.13 0.18 -12.91
C PRO A 59 5.70 1.67 -12.74
N PRO A 60 4.97 2.32 -13.68
CA PRO A 60 4.59 3.73 -13.54
C PRO A 60 3.66 4.00 -12.35
N ASP A 61 2.75 3.07 -12.08
CA ASP A 61 1.73 3.22 -11.04
C ASP A 61 2.33 3.02 -9.65
N PHE A 62 3.46 2.30 -9.55
CA PHE A 62 4.18 2.07 -8.31
C PHE A 62 4.63 3.36 -7.65
N ALA A 63 5.40 4.19 -8.37
CA ALA A 63 6.00 5.40 -7.80
C ALA A 63 4.91 6.38 -7.37
N THR A 64 3.86 6.55 -8.19
CA THR A 64 2.77 7.48 -7.92
C THR A 64 1.93 7.03 -6.73
N THR A 65 1.52 5.76 -6.68
CA THR A 65 0.71 5.23 -5.56
C THR A 65 1.50 5.20 -4.26
N SER A 66 2.79 4.81 -4.30
CA SER A 66 3.67 4.80 -3.13
C SER A 66 3.84 6.21 -2.55
N LYS A 67 4.06 7.20 -3.42
CA LYS A 67 4.14 8.60 -3.01
C LYS A 67 2.83 9.09 -2.37
N ALA A 68 1.68 8.80 -2.99
CA ALA A 68 0.37 9.19 -2.45
C ALA A 68 0.12 8.58 -1.06
N MET A 69 0.50 7.31 -0.86
CA MET A 69 0.42 6.67 0.47
C MET A 69 1.30 7.37 1.50
N HIS A 70 2.55 7.70 1.15
CA HIS A 70 3.49 8.32 2.11
C HIS A 70 3.09 9.74 2.47
N ASP A 71 2.66 10.53 1.48
CA ASP A 71 2.21 11.91 1.66
C ASP A 71 0.92 11.99 2.50
N GLY A 72 0.00 11.04 2.31
CA GLY A 72 -1.27 10.97 3.06
C GLY A 72 -1.18 10.28 4.42
N CYS A 73 -0.08 9.60 4.73
CA CYS A 73 0.09 8.88 6.00
C CYS A 73 0.52 9.85 7.12
N PRO A 74 -0.03 9.73 8.35
CA PRO A 74 0.43 10.51 9.50
C PRO A 74 1.87 10.17 9.89
N ASP A 75 2.51 11.02 10.69
CA ASP A 75 3.90 10.82 11.14
C ASP A 75 4.11 9.43 11.78
N VAL A 76 3.15 9.01 12.61
CA VAL A 76 3.04 7.65 13.18
C VAL A 76 1.58 7.22 13.13
N GLY A 77 1.33 5.98 12.69
CA GLY A 77 -0.01 5.40 12.64
C GLY A 77 -0.45 5.01 11.23
N ILE A 78 -1.71 4.61 11.12
CA ILE A 78 -2.30 4.06 9.91
C ILE A 78 -2.77 5.21 9.00
N GLY A 79 -2.33 5.20 7.75
CA GLY A 79 -2.78 6.12 6.71
C GLY A 79 -4.06 5.67 6.00
N PRO A 80 -4.62 6.51 5.12
CA PRO A 80 -5.81 6.19 4.34
C PRO A 80 -5.52 5.07 3.31
N TRP A 81 -6.59 4.47 2.81
CA TRP A 81 -6.52 3.60 1.64
C TRP A 81 -6.43 4.45 0.36
N ILE A 82 -5.43 4.15 -0.46
CA ILE A 82 -5.14 4.79 -1.74
C ILE A 82 -5.47 3.81 -2.86
N GLU A 83 -6.44 4.16 -3.70
CA GLU A 83 -6.81 3.40 -4.89
C GLU A 83 -5.62 3.29 -5.86
N TYR A 84 -5.36 2.07 -6.32
CA TYR A 84 -4.25 1.78 -7.21
C TYR A 84 -4.48 2.43 -8.59
N ALA A 85 -3.40 2.94 -9.20
CA ALA A 85 -3.36 3.68 -10.46
C ALA A 85 -4.03 5.08 -10.46
N THR A 86 -5.12 5.29 -9.73
CA THR A 86 -5.80 6.61 -9.67
C THR A 86 -5.31 7.51 -8.53
N CYS A 87 -4.72 6.91 -7.48
CA CYS A 87 -4.22 7.58 -6.28
C CYS A 87 -5.30 8.32 -5.46
N ASN A 88 -6.57 7.96 -5.63
CA ASN A 88 -7.68 8.53 -4.86
C ASN A 88 -7.75 7.93 -3.46
N ASN A 89 -8.13 8.72 -2.46
CA ASN A 89 -8.52 8.20 -1.16
C ASN A 89 -9.84 7.46 -1.27
N ILE A 90 -9.91 6.22 -0.78
CA ILE A 90 -11.15 5.44 -0.72
C ILE A 90 -11.48 5.05 0.73
N PRO A 91 -12.77 4.79 1.03
CA PRO A 91 -13.15 4.15 2.28
C PRO A 91 -12.44 2.81 2.43
N GLY A 92 -12.10 2.44 3.66
CA GLY A 92 -11.62 1.09 3.95
C GLY A 92 -12.73 0.05 3.83
N PRO A 93 -12.39 -1.24 3.92
CA PRO A 93 -13.40 -2.29 4.05
C PRO A 93 -14.27 -2.02 5.29
N LEU A 94 -15.57 -2.29 5.15
CA LEU A 94 -16.56 -2.22 6.23
C LEU A 94 -16.28 -3.25 7.34
#